data_AF-A0A9E5WTM9-F1
#
_entry.id   AF-A0A9E5WTM9-F1
#
_cell.length_a   1.000
_cell.length_b   1.000
_cell.length_c   1.000
_cell.angle_alpha   90.00
_cell.angle_beta   90.00
_cell.angle_gamma   90.00
#
_symmetry.space_group_name_H-M   'P 1'
#
loop_
_entity.id
_entity.type
_entity.pdbx_description
1 polymer ?
#
loop_
_entity_poly.entity_id
_entity_poly.type
_entity_poly.pdbx_seq_one_letter_code
_entity_poly.pdbx_strand_id
1 'polypeptide(L)'
;MAGGLNGALNTSLNGLTLNETAISVLGNNIANAGTVGFKASTVLFKSQLSQTLTIGSAPTAENGGTNPQQIGLGAAVAAIRKDFSQGGITTTNNDSDLAIQGEGFFILNGPTGPRYTRNGSFTLDKENKLVNAQGLRVQGYGVDANYNIVESATLTDLVIPIGSGIVAQRTQTVSIGGSLLSTSVAELGTQGTLFKSEALQDTTGSPITASTLLKDVRNSAGDALFTVGEVLAFTPKKGGRELDPFLLPTDNGNPISSGKVSNTTTVQDLLNLLQYALGIHTSGVPNDAGQGVPPGVTVTSSGEIQVLGNTGTANAIDDMDMGRLTSNSSAVDLDFGNKLQMATGESATTDLVIYDSLGEAIDLRVTVVLEAKVPTKARYYIESVGDSRVSTAIATGTIQFDSNGNVLESDEKQTVIMQRDDTNAFSPMSVTIDFSSLKSISPEEGSSLTSDQDGFPPGTLVSFGIDEKGIINGAFNNGENRPLGQIVLARFKNPQGLLENGEDTYVEGVSSGKAELGTPGSFSYGTILGGSIELSNADIGRSLVDLIVAATNYRGNARIISAVQQLVDELLLLGR
;
A
#
# COMPACT_ATOMS: atom_id res chain seq x y z
N MET A 1 -76.14 -7.60 -35.90
CA MET A 1 -76.09 -7.19 -34.48
C MET A 1 -75.27 -8.14 -33.59
N ALA A 2 -75.35 -9.47 -33.73
CA ALA A 2 -74.58 -10.43 -32.90
C ALA A 2 -73.04 -10.23 -32.92
N GLY A 3 -72.46 -9.78 -34.05
CA GLY A 3 -71.02 -9.49 -34.15
C GLY A 3 -70.54 -8.26 -33.35
N GLY A 4 -71.42 -7.27 -33.12
CA GLY A 4 -71.06 -6.04 -32.41
C GLY A 4 -70.96 -6.24 -30.89
N LEU A 5 -71.88 -7.01 -30.31
CA LEU A 5 -71.88 -7.37 -28.88
C LEU A 5 -70.68 -8.27 -28.53
N ASN A 6 -70.35 -9.24 -29.42
CA ASN A 6 -69.19 -10.11 -29.25
C ASN A 6 -67.86 -9.31 -29.34
N GLY A 7 -67.75 -8.38 -30.28
CA GLY A 7 -66.61 -7.47 -30.38
C GLY A 7 -66.41 -6.59 -29.14
N ALA A 8 -67.50 -6.08 -28.56
CA ALA A 8 -67.47 -5.28 -27.33
C ALA A 8 -67.03 -6.11 -26.11
N LEU A 9 -67.52 -7.36 -25.98
CA LEU A 9 -67.09 -8.29 -24.94
C LEU A 9 -65.60 -8.62 -25.04
N ASN A 10 -65.11 -8.99 -26.22
CA ASN A 10 -63.71 -9.35 -26.41
C ASN A 10 -62.78 -8.15 -26.17
N THR A 11 -63.17 -6.95 -26.60
CA THR A 11 -62.38 -5.73 -26.34
C THR A 11 -62.33 -5.40 -24.86
N SER A 12 -63.44 -5.56 -24.14
CA SER A 12 -63.53 -5.32 -22.69
C SER A 12 -62.77 -6.37 -21.89
N LEU A 13 -62.83 -7.65 -22.29
CA LEU A 13 -62.05 -8.73 -21.69
C LEU A 13 -60.54 -8.52 -21.89
N ASN A 14 -60.11 -8.14 -23.11
CA ASN A 14 -58.73 -7.74 -23.38
C ASN A 14 -58.32 -6.60 -22.44
N GLY A 15 -59.13 -5.53 -22.36
CA GLY A 15 -58.88 -4.42 -21.44
C GLY A 15 -58.75 -4.84 -19.97
N LEU A 16 -59.53 -5.83 -19.51
CA LEU A 16 -59.46 -6.36 -18.15
C LEU A 16 -58.09 -7.00 -17.87
N THR A 17 -57.64 -7.91 -18.75
CA THR A 17 -56.35 -8.61 -18.62
C THR A 17 -55.15 -7.65 -18.67
N LEU A 18 -55.23 -6.59 -19.47
CA LEU A 18 -54.19 -5.56 -19.53
C LEU A 18 -54.07 -4.78 -18.23
N ASN A 19 -55.19 -4.38 -17.64
CA ASN A 19 -55.18 -3.67 -16.36
C ASN A 19 -54.74 -4.58 -15.21
N GLU A 20 -55.08 -5.87 -15.23
CA GLU A 20 -54.55 -6.86 -14.27
C GLU A 20 -53.01 -6.94 -14.32
N THR A 21 -52.44 -7.00 -15.53
CA THR A 21 -50.98 -7.00 -15.72
C THR A 21 -50.36 -5.71 -15.17
N ALA A 22 -50.97 -4.56 -15.45
CA ALA A 22 -50.51 -3.27 -14.91
C ALA A 22 -50.59 -3.21 -13.38
N ILE A 23 -51.69 -3.69 -12.79
CA ILE A 23 -51.87 -3.78 -11.34
C ILE A 23 -50.77 -4.66 -10.72
N SER A 24 -50.46 -5.80 -11.33
CA SER A 24 -49.40 -6.70 -10.85
C SER A 24 -48.03 -6.04 -10.88
N VAL A 25 -47.69 -5.34 -11.97
CA VAL A 25 -46.39 -4.65 -12.11
C VAL A 25 -46.27 -3.48 -11.14
N LEU A 26 -47.32 -2.66 -11.01
CA LEU A 26 -47.35 -1.53 -10.07
C LEU A 26 -47.31 -2.01 -8.62
N GLY A 27 -48.04 -3.08 -8.28
CA GLY A 27 -48.00 -3.70 -6.96
C GLY A 27 -46.60 -4.21 -6.61
N ASN A 28 -45.89 -4.82 -7.57
CA ASN A 28 -44.52 -5.25 -7.39
C ASN A 28 -43.56 -4.06 -7.16
N ASN A 29 -43.71 -2.96 -7.91
CA ASN A 29 -42.90 -1.76 -7.69
C ASN A 29 -43.11 -1.18 -6.29
N ILE A 30 -44.35 -1.10 -5.82
CA ILE A 30 -44.68 -0.59 -4.48
C ILE A 30 -44.07 -1.50 -3.40
N ALA A 31 -44.18 -2.82 -3.56
CA ALA A 31 -43.63 -3.77 -2.60
C ALA A 31 -42.10 -3.68 -2.50
N ASN A 32 -41.41 -3.42 -3.61
CA ASN A 32 -39.95 -3.32 -3.66
C ASN A 32 -39.41 -1.87 -3.56
N ALA A 33 -40.24 -0.91 -3.16
CA ALA A 33 -39.81 0.48 -3.01
C ALA A 33 -38.75 0.67 -1.91
N GLY A 34 -38.68 -0.23 -0.91
CA GLY A 34 -37.65 -0.24 0.12
C GLY A 34 -36.44 -1.14 -0.18
N THR A 35 -36.41 -1.82 -1.32
CA THR A 35 -35.36 -2.79 -1.64
C THR A 35 -34.16 -2.10 -2.29
N VAL A 36 -32.96 -2.39 -1.77
CA VAL A 36 -31.70 -1.79 -2.24
C VAL A 36 -31.40 -2.25 -3.67
N GLY A 37 -31.07 -1.30 -4.55
CA GLY A 37 -30.72 -1.56 -5.94
C GLY A 37 -31.89 -1.97 -6.84
N PHE A 38 -33.13 -2.03 -6.34
CA PHE A 38 -34.29 -2.41 -7.14
C PHE A 38 -34.56 -1.41 -8.26
N LYS A 39 -34.90 -1.94 -9.43
CA LYS A 39 -35.35 -1.18 -10.59
C LYS A 39 -36.86 -1.34 -10.75
N ALA A 40 -37.58 -0.26 -11.03
CA ALA A 40 -39.02 -0.30 -11.26
C ALA A 40 -39.33 -0.84 -12.67
N SER A 41 -40.52 -1.38 -12.84
CA SER A 41 -41.00 -1.88 -14.13
C SER A 41 -42.23 -1.09 -14.60
N THR A 42 -42.38 -0.89 -15.91
CA THR A 42 -43.54 -0.23 -16.52
C THR A 42 -44.12 -1.08 -17.64
N VAL A 43 -45.45 -1.14 -17.72
CA VAL A 43 -46.16 -1.84 -18.81
C VAL A 43 -46.36 -0.89 -19.99
N LEU A 44 -45.95 -1.31 -21.18
CA LEU A 44 -46.22 -0.60 -22.43
C LEU A 44 -47.36 -1.30 -23.17
N PHE A 45 -48.37 -0.52 -23.56
CA PHE A 45 -49.50 -1.00 -24.35
C PHE A 45 -49.33 -0.62 -25.83
N LYS A 46 -49.87 -1.46 -26.72
CA LYS A 46 -50.02 -1.16 -28.15
C LYS A 46 -51.46 -1.41 -28.58
N SER A 47 -51.95 -0.67 -29.59
CA SER A 47 -53.24 -1.00 -30.20
C SER A 47 -53.17 -2.33 -30.95
N GLN A 48 -54.29 -3.04 -30.99
CA GLN A 48 -54.46 -4.18 -31.90
C GLN A 48 -54.89 -3.70 -33.29
N LEU A 49 -54.76 -4.57 -34.30
CA LEU A 49 -55.08 -4.24 -35.69
C LEU A 49 -56.54 -3.77 -35.82
N SER A 50 -56.77 -2.66 -36.52
CA SER A 50 -58.13 -2.18 -36.79
C SER A 50 -58.76 -2.96 -37.94
N GLN A 51 -60.04 -3.32 -37.81
CA GLN A 51 -60.83 -3.86 -38.91
C GLN A 51 -61.38 -2.72 -39.76
N THR A 52 -60.96 -2.65 -41.03
CA THR A 52 -61.51 -1.68 -42.00
C THR A 52 -62.82 -2.22 -42.56
N LEU A 53 -63.93 -1.54 -42.26
CA LEU A 53 -65.26 -1.87 -42.77
C LEU A 53 -65.49 -1.26 -44.16
N THR A 54 -64.96 -0.06 -44.39
CA THR A 54 -65.04 0.65 -45.67
C THR A 54 -63.74 1.39 -45.90
N ILE A 55 -63.17 1.33 -47.12
CA ILE A 55 -61.86 1.91 -47.45
C ILE A 55 -61.96 3.42 -47.74
N GLY A 56 -63.18 3.97 -47.82
CA GLY A 56 -63.44 5.32 -48.30
C GLY A 56 -63.33 5.41 -49.82
N SER A 57 -63.75 6.53 -50.40
CA SER A 57 -63.73 6.76 -51.85
C SER A 57 -63.39 8.20 -52.19
N ALA A 58 -62.75 8.42 -53.34
CA ALA A 58 -62.53 9.76 -53.87
C ALA A 58 -63.86 10.42 -54.31
N PRO A 59 -63.95 11.76 -54.29
CA PRO A 59 -65.12 12.48 -54.82
C PRO A 59 -65.29 12.27 -56.33
N THR A 60 -66.54 12.22 -56.79
CA THR A 60 -66.92 12.18 -58.21
C THR A 60 -67.61 13.49 -58.63
N ALA A 61 -68.01 13.61 -59.90
CA ALA A 61 -68.71 14.79 -60.41
C ALA A 61 -70.10 15.01 -59.77
N GLU A 62 -70.71 13.96 -59.18
CA GLU A 62 -72.06 14.01 -58.61
C GLU A 62 -72.09 13.84 -57.08
N ASN A 63 -71.05 13.25 -56.46
CA ASN A 63 -71.01 12.98 -55.02
C ASN A 63 -69.63 13.30 -54.40
N GLY A 64 -69.62 13.70 -53.13
CA GLY A 64 -68.40 13.90 -52.34
C GLY A 64 -67.66 12.58 -52.02
N GLY A 65 -66.39 12.69 -51.61
CA GLY A 65 -65.62 11.54 -51.15
C GLY A 65 -66.15 11.00 -49.82
N THR A 66 -65.89 9.72 -49.56
CA THR A 66 -66.29 9.06 -48.30
C THR A 66 -65.07 8.72 -47.46
N ASN A 67 -65.18 8.85 -46.14
CA ASN A 67 -64.11 8.51 -45.20
C ASN A 67 -64.08 6.99 -44.93
N PRO A 68 -62.89 6.41 -44.68
CA PRO A 68 -62.81 5.04 -44.24
C PRO A 68 -63.47 4.85 -42.87
N GLN A 69 -64.16 3.74 -42.71
CA GLN A 69 -64.74 3.33 -41.43
C GLN A 69 -63.91 2.19 -40.87
N GLN A 70 -63.36 2.37 -39.69
CA GLN A 70 -62.51 1.39 -39.02
C GLN A 70 -62.94 1.19 -37.58
N ILE A 71 -62.88 -0.05 -37.11
CA ILE A 71 -63.13 -0.42 -35.71
C ILE A 71 -61.85 -1.02 -35.14
N GLY A 72 -61.37 -0.48 -34.03
CA GLY A 72 -60.22 -1.02 -33.31
C GLY A 72 -60.59 -2.29 -32.53
N LEU A 73 -59.69 -3.28 -32.51
CA LEU A 73 -59.87 -4.55 -31.77
C LEU A 73 -59.30 -4.49 -30.33
N GLY A 74 -59.15 -3.29 -29.78
CA GLY A 74 -58.60 -3.05 -28.44
C GLY A 74 -57.09 -2.86 -28.41
N ALA A 75 -56.45 -3.32 -27.33
CA ALA A 75 -55.03 -3.16 -27.08
C ALA A 75 -54.38 -4.48 -26.64
N ALA A 76 -53.04 -4.52 -26.61
CA ALA A 76 -52.24 -5.64 -26.14
C ALA A 76 -51.02 -5.13 -25.34
N VAL A 77 -50.44 -5.97 -24.48
CA VAL A 77 -49.13 -5.69 -23.88
C VAL A 77 -48.07 -5.75 -24.98
N ALA A 78 -47.32 -4.67 -25.15
CA ALA A 78 -46.16 -4.61 -26.02
C ALA A 78 -44.91 -5.15 -25.33
N ALA A 79 -44.65 -4.69 -24.10
CA ALA A 79 -43.54 -5.13 -23.26
C ALA A 79 -43.77 -4.72 -21.79
N ILE A 80 -43.12 -5.42 -20.87
CA ILE A 80 -42.87 -4.94 -19.51
C ILE A 80 -41.41 -4.52 -19.49
N ARG A 81 -41.15 -3.22 -19.32
CA ARG A 81 -39.82 -2.64 -19.43
C ARG A 81 -39.28 -2.26 -18.07
N LYS A 82 -38.02 -2.62 -17.78
CA LYS A 82 -37.33 -2.18 -16.58
C LYS A 82 -36.86 -0.74 -16.75
N ASP A 83 -36.98 0.08 -15.72
CA ASP A 83 -36.32 1.38 -15.70
C ASP A 83 -34.96 1.26 -15.00
N PHE A 84 -33.87 1.25 -15.78
CA PHE A 84 -32.51 1.19 -15.26
C PHE A 84 -31.96 2.56 -14.84
N SER A 85 -32.80 3.61 -14.80
CA SER A 85 -32.43 4.89 -14.22
C SER A 85 -31.90 4.73 -12.79
N GLN A 86 -30.97 5.60 -12.41
CA GLN A 86 -30.35 5.60 -11.08
C GLN A 86 -31.38 5.93 -9.99
N GLY A 87 -31.36 5.14 -8.91
CA GLY A 87 -32.09 5.46 -7.67
C GLY A 87 -31.35 6.51 -6.83
N GLY A 88 -31.96 6.93 -5.72
CA GLY A 88 -31.26 7.79 -4.76
C GLY A 88 -30.10 7.04 -4.09
N ILE A 89 -28.97 7.70 -3.86
CA ILE A 89 -27.84 7.11 -3.13
C ILE A 89 -27.89 7.61 -1.70
N THR A 90 -27.69 6.71 -0.73
CA THR A 90 -27.59 7.06 0.68
C THR A 90 -26.29 6.51 1.27
N THR A 91 -25.66 7.31 2.11
CA THR A 91 -24.45 6.91 2.83
C THR A 91 -24.82 5.99 4.00
N THR A 92 -23.96 5.00 4.22
CA THR A 92 -24.01 4.01 5.28
C THR A 92 -22.75 4.15 6.15
N ASN A 93 -22.71 3.47 7.30
CA ASN A 93 -21.52 3.40 8.14
C ASN A 93 -20.75 2.08 7.97
N ASN A 94 -20.91 1.40 6.83
CA ASN A 94 -20.31 0.10 6.57
C ASN A 94 -19.40 0.14 5.34
N ASP A 95 -18.11 -0.14 5.52
CA ASP A 95 -17.10 -0.01 4.45
C ASP A 95 -17.30 -1.00 3.29
N SER A 96 -18.05 -2.08 3.51
CA SER A 96 -18.40 -3.06 2.47
C SER A 96 -19.64 -2.69 1.65
N ASP A 97 -20.40 -1.66 2.05
CA ASP A 97 -21.55 -1.19 1.29
C ASP A 97 -21.09 -0.27 0.15
N LEU A 98 -21.54 -0.58 -1.07
CA LEU A 98 -21.11 0.10 -2.29
C LEU A 98 -22.29 0.58 -3.13
N ALA A 99 -22.16 1.77 -3.71
CA ALA A 99 -23.10 2.29 -4.70
C ALA A 99 -22.34 2.62 -5.99
N ILE A 100 -22.94 2.35 -7.14
CA ILE A 100 -22.41 2.80 -8.44
C ILE A 100 -23.07 4.13 -8.76
N GLN A 101 -22.32 5.20 -8.94
CA GLN A 101 -22.83 6.47 -9.47
C GLN A 101 -22.63 6.53 -10.98
N GLY A 102 -23.72 6.63 -11.75
CA GLY A 102 -23.69 6.49 -13.22
C GLY A 102 -23.99 5.07 -13.69
N GLU A 103 -23.48 4.69 -14.86
CA GLU A 103 -23.81 3.44 -15.55
C GLU A 103 -22.90 2.26 -15.15
N GLY A 104 -23.47 1.06 -15.03
CA GLY A 104 -22.72 -0.16 -14.73
C GLY A 104 -23.47 -1.13 -13.82
N PHE A 105 -22.92 -2.33 -13.65
CA PHE A 105 -23.39 -3.35 -12.72
C PHE A 105 -22.19 -3.97 -12.01
N PHE A 106 -22.36 -4.29 -10.73
CA PHE A 106 -21.42 -5.16 -10.04
C PHE A 106 -21.48 -6.57 -10.64
N ILE A 107 -20.33 -7.25 -10.67
CA ILE A 107 -20.20 -8.60 -11.19
C ILE A 107 -20.03 -9.53 -10.00
N LEU A 108 -20.92 -10.51 -9.89
CA LEU A 108 -20.90 -11.52 -8.85
C LEU A 108 -20.68 -12.89 -9.49
N ASN A 109 -19.88 -13.74 -8.85
CA ASN A 109 -19.65 -15.10 -9.31
C ASN A 109 -20.48 -16.09 -8.46
N GLY A 110 -21.26 -16.92 -9.15
CA GLY A 110 -22.09 -17.95 -8.55
C GLY A 110 -21.85 -19.35 -9.14
N PRO A 111 -22.52 -20.38 -8.61
CA PRO A 111 -22.36 -21.77 -9.06
C PRO A 111 -22.69 -21.98 -10.54
N THR A 112 -23.56 -21.13 -11.08
CA THR A 112 -24.08 -21.19 -12.44
C THR A 112 -23.47 -20.13 -13.37
N GLY A 113 -22.35 -19.52 -12.98
CA GLY A 113 -21.68 -18.45 -13.72
C GLY A 113 -21.96 -17.03 -13.17
N PRO A 114 -21.57 -15.98 -13.93
CA PRO A 114 -21.64 -14.61 -13.47
C PRO A 114 -23.09 -14.11 -13.36
N ARG A 115 -23.34 -13.31 -12.34
CA ARG A 115 -24.58 -12.56 -12.08
C ARG A 115 -24.24 -11.07 -11.99
N TYR A 116 -25.17 -10.24 -12.40
CA TYR A 116 -24.99 -8.78 -12.45
C TYR A 116 -25.99 -8.11 -11.53
N THR A 117 -25.57 -7.12 -10.74
CA THR A 117 -26.49 -6.44 -9.82
C THR A 117 -26.16 -4.97 -9.64
N ARG A 118 -27.15 -4.21 -9.19
CA ARG A 118 -27.00 -2.84 -8.67
C ARG A 118 -27.02 -2.79 -7.15
N ASN A 119 -27.42 -3.87 -6.49
CA ASN A 119 -27.38 -3.97 -5.04
C ASN A 119 -25.93 -4.18 -4.59
N GLY A 120 -25.37 -3.17 -3.93
CA GLY A 120 -24.03 -3.24 -3.38
C GLY A 120 -23.99 -3.40 -1.86
N SER A 121 -25.03 -3.95 -1.25
CA SER A 121 -24.94 -4.41 0.13
C SER A 121 -24.13 -5.70 0.19
N PHE A 122 -22.84 -5.57 0.50
CA PHE A 122 -21.92 -6.69 0.60
C PHE A 122 -21.43 -6.88 2.04
N THR A 123 -20.93 -8.08 2.33
CA THR A 123 -20.34 -8.46 3.62
C THR A 123 -19.11 -9.32 3.38
N LEU A 124 -18.29 -9.51 4.40
CA LEU A 124 -17.15 -10.43 4.34
C LEU A 124 -17.55 -11.81 4.87
N ASP A 125 -17.20 -12.86 4.13
CA ASP A 125 -17.34 -14.24 4.60
C ASP A 125 -16.15 -14.66 5.50
N LYS A 126 -16.14 -15.92 5.97
CA LYS A 126 -15.06 -16.45 6.83
C LYS A 126 -13.71 -16.56 6.11
N GLU A 127 -13.71 -16.57 4.78
CA GLU A 127 -12.51 -16.52 3.94
C GLU A 127 -12.12 -15.09 3.58
N ASN A 128 -12.75 -14.09 4.21
CA ASN A 128 -12.54 -12.66 3.94
C ASN A 128 -12.87 -12.24 2.50
N LYS A 129 -13.74 -12.98 1.81
CA LYS A 129 -14.22 -12.61 0.47
C LYS A 129 -15.41 -11.69 0.57
N LEU A 130 -15.48 -10.72 -0.34
CA LEU A 130 -16.63 -9.84 -0.47
C LEU A 130 -17.79 -10.61 -1.11
N VAL A 131 -18.89 -10.76 -0.38
CA VAL A 131 -20.07 -11.53 -0.81
C VAL A 131 -21.37 -10.75 -0.62
N ASN A 132 -22.36 -11.03 -1.45
CA ASN A 132 -23.73 -10.56 -1.22
C ASN A 132 -24.48 -11.47 -0.22
N ALA A 133 -25.74 -11.14 0.09
CA ALA A 133 -26.57 -11.88 1.03
C ALA A 133 -26.74 -13.38 0.69
N GLN A 134 -26.58 -13.76 -0.58
CA GLN A 134 -26.67 -15.14 -1.09
C GLN A 134 -25.32 -15.87 -1.08
N GLY A 135 -24.23 -15.21 -0.68
CA GLY A 135 -22.88 -15.77 -0.75
C GLY A 135 -22.26 -15.75 -2.15
N LEU A 136 -22.83 -15.01 -3.11
CA LEU A 136 -22.21 -14.77 -4.41
C LEU A 136 -21.05 -13.79 -4.24
N ARG A 137 -19.91 -14.11 -4.85
CA ARG A 137 -18.64 -13.42 -4.61
C ARG A 137 -18.44 -12.26 -5.57
N VAL A 138 -18.12 -11.08 -5.07
CA VAL A 138 -17.81 -9.91 -5.90
C VAL A 138 -16.52 -10.16 -6.68
N GLN A 139 -16.54 -9.83 -7.97
CA GLN A 139 -15.44 -10.04 -8.90
C GLN A 139 -14.69 -8.75 -9.19
N GLY A 140 -13.39 -8.88 -9.43
CA GLY A 140 -12.54 -7.78 -9.82
C GLY A 140 -11.13 -8.22 -10.22
N TYR A 141 -10.21 -7.27 -10.25
CA TYR A 141 -8.79 -7.52 -10.41
C TYR A 141 -8.14 -7.71 -9.04
N GLY A 142 -7.35 -8.79 -8.91
CA GLY A 142 -6.51 -9.01 -7.75
C GLY A 142 -5.22 -8.19 -7.80
N VAL A 143 -4.38 -8.39 -6.79
CA VAL A 143 -3.03 -7.79 -6.73
C VAL A 143 -1.94 -8.85 -6.80
N ASP A 144 -0.76 -8.45 -7.27
CA ASP A 144 0.46 -9.28 -7.23
C ASP A 144 1.13 -9.26 -5.83
N ALA A 145 2.27 -9.94 -5.70
CA ALA A 145 3.03 -10.00 -4.44
C ALA A 145 3.54 -8.64 -3.95
N ASN A 146 3.60 -7.63 -4.84
CA ASN A 146 4.01 -6.27 -4.54
C ASN A 146 2.80 -5.32 -4.37
N TYR A 147 1.59 -5.87 -4.27
CA TYR A 147 0.33 -5.12 -4.16
C TYR A 147 -0.02 -4.24 -5.37
N ASN A 148 0.53 -4.54 -6.56
CA ASN A 148 0.11 -3.89 -7.80
C ASN A 148 -1.15 -4.56 -8.35
N ILE A 149 -2.10 -3.76 -8.84
CA ILE A 149 -3.32 -4.28 -9.47
C ILE A 149 -2.96 -4.98 -10.78
N VAL A 150 -3.42 -6.22 -10.94
CA VAL A 150 -3.20 -7.03 -12.15
C VAL A 150 -4.46 -7.03 -12.99
N GLU A 151 -4.52 -6.14 -13.98
CA GLU A 151 -5.60 -6.11 -14.97
C GLU A 151 -5.50 -7.33 -15.91
N SER A 152 -6.18 -8.41 -15.54
CA SER A 152 -6.23 -9.66 -16.30
C SER A 152 -7.55 -9.81 -17.05
N ALA A 153 -7.56 -10.53 -18.18
CA ALA A 153 -8.80 -10.87 -18.88
C ALA A 153 -9.75 -11.76 -18.04
N THR A 154 -9.24 -12.44 -17.02
CA THR A 154 -10.04 -13.26 -16.10
C THR A 154 -10.15 -12.56 -14.75
N LEU A 155 -11.40 -12.33 -14.31
CA LEU A 155 -11.68 -11.75 -13.00
C LEU A 155 -11.48 -12.80 -11.89
N THR A 156 -11.12 -12.31 -10.70
CA THR A 156 -10.95 -13.13 -9.49
C THR A 156 -11.90 -12.68 -8.40
N ASP A 157 -12.15 -13.55 -7.43
CA ASP A 157 -12.86 -13.19 -6.20
C ASP A 157 -12.03 -12.15 -5.43
N LEU A 158 -12.67 -11.07 -4.97
CA LEU A 158 -12.01 -10.04 -4.16
C LEU A 158 -11.91 -10.49 -2.70
N VAL A 159 -10.69 -10.48 -2.16
CA VAL A 159 -10.35 -10.92 -0.80
C VAL A 159 -9.81 -9.72 -0.01
N ILE A 160 -10.32 -9.49 1.19
CA ILE A 160 -9.92 -8.40 2.09
C ILE A 160 -9.45 -9.01 3.43
N PRO A 161 -8.18 -9.43 3.55
CA PRO A 161 -7.73 -10.31 4.64
C PRO A 161 -7.54 -9.59 5.99
N ILE A 162 -8.63 -9.08 6.58
CA ILE A 162 -8.59 -8.37 7.86
C ILE A 162 -8.05 -9.30 8.94
N GLY A 163 -7.13 -8.79 9.76
CA GLY A 163 -6.53 -9.53 10.89
C GLY A 163 -5.58 -10.68 10.50
N SER A 164 -5.32 -10.91 9.21
CA SER A 164 -4.41 -11.97 8.74
C SER A 164 -3.45 -11.55 7.63
N GLY A 165 -3.75 -10.45 6.91
CA GLY A 165 -2.82 -9.84 5.97
C GLY A 165 -1.64 -9.24 6.73
N ILE A 166 -0.45 -9.81 6.56
CA ILE A 166 0.80 -9.26 7.07
C ILE A 166 1.52 -8.59 5.90
N VAL A 167 1.84 -7.30 6.05
CA VAL A 167 2.79 -6.61 5.18
C VAL A 167 4.07 -6.43 5.96
N ALA A 168 5.17 -6.92 5.42
CA ALA A 168 6.50 -6.61 5.90
C ALA A 168 7.37 -6.41 4.66
N GLN A 169 8.26 -5.43 4.71
CA GLN A 169 9.20 -5.20 3.63
C GLN A 169 10.56 -4.95 4.24
N ARG A 170 11.53 -5.79 3.88
CA ARG A 170 12.94 -5.48 4.14
C ARG A 170 13.32 -4.21 3.39
N THR A 171 14.16 -3.39 4.01
CA THR A 171 14.74 -2.24 3.33
C THR A 171 15.64 -2.72 2.19
N GLN A 172 15.39 -2.23 0.98
CA GLN A 172 16.23 -2.44 -0.20
C GLN A 172 16.99 -1.18 -0.58
N THR A 173 16.40 -0.01 -0.29
CA THR A 173 16.97 1.29 -0.63
C THR A 173 16.87 2.27 0.54
N VAL A 174 17.96 2.99 0.79
CA VAL A 174 18.03 4.14 1.68
C VAL A 174 18.41 5.36 0.85
N SER A 175 17.56 6.37 0.82
CA SER A 175 17.84 7.64 0.15
C SER A 175 18.51 8.61 1.13
N ILE A 176 19.67 9.15 0.76
CA ILE A 176 20.39 10.18 1.52
C ILE A 176 20.40 11.47 0.70
N GLY A 177 19.73 12.49 1.21
CA GLY A 177 19.66 13.82 0.63
C GLY A 177 20.33 14.89 1.48
N GLY A 178 20.08 16.14 1.14
CA GLY A 178 20.57 17.31 1.86
C GLY A 178 21.69 18.03 1.13
N SER A 179 22.53 18.73 1.87
CA SER A 179 23.60 19.54 1.30
C SER A 179 24.86 19.57 2.15
N LEU A 180 26.01 19.57 1.48
CA LEU A 180 27.32 19.79 2.09
C LEU A 180 27.76 21.24 1.88
N LEU A 181 28.33 21.86 2.90
CA LEU A 181 28.95 23.18 2.77
C LEU A 181 30.34 23.01 2.13
N SER A 182 30.48 23.36 0.84
CA SER A 182 31.76 23.24 0.11
C SER A 182 32.45 24.57 -0.20
N THR A 183 32.08 25.65 0.50
CA THR A 183 32.57 27.01 0.24
C THR A 183 34.05 27.19 0.65
N SER A 184 34.64 28.35 0.35
CA SER A 184 36.03 28.64 0.74
C SER A 184 36.26 28.58 2.25
N VAL A 185 35.24 28.85 3.07
CA VAL A 185 35.31 28.81 4.54
C VAL A 185 35.19 27.40 5.14
N ALA A 186 34.67 26.42 4.39
CA ALA A 186 34.52 25.06 4.88
C ALA A 186 35.88 24.40 5.15
N GLU A 187 36.06 23.77 6.30
CA GLU A 187 37.30 23.05 6.60
C GLU A 187 37.30 21.69 5.88
N LEU A 188 38.46 21.27 5.35
CA LEU A 188 38.61 19.96 4.72
C LEU A 188 38.88 18.87 5.77
N GLY A 189 38.27 17.71 5.58
CA GLY A 189 38.47 16.51 6.39
C GLY A 189 39.79 15.83 6.12
N THR A 190 40.87 16.41 6.65
CA THR A 190 42.23 15.90 6.51
C THR A 190 42.73 15.21 7.77
N GLN A 191 42.09 15.42 8.91
CA GLN A 191 42.54 14.92 10.20
C GLN A 191 41.44 14.14 10.93
N GLY A 192 41.83 13.00 11.52
CA GLY A 192 41.03 12.28 12.50
C GLY A 192 41.35 12.70 13.93
N THR A 193 40.60 12.20 14.90
CA THR A 193 40.97 12.38 16.32
C THR A 193 42.10 11.43 16.69
N LEU A 194 43.14 11.92 17.38
CA LEU A 194 44.27 11.11 17.84
C LEU A 194 44.37 11.10 19.37
N PHE A 195 44.44 9.89 19.92
CA PHE A 195 44.78 9.62 21.32
C PHE A 195 45.97 8.67 21.41
N LYS A 196 46.71 8.75 22.51
CA LYS A 196 47.76 7.78 22.88
C LYS A 196 47.62 7.43 24.35
N SER A 197 47.67 6.15 24.66
CA SER A 197 47.77 5.66 26.04
C SER A 197 49.09 6.10 26.68
N GLU A 198 49.22 5.86 27.99
CA GLU A 198 50.54 5.80 28.61
C GLU A 198 51.42 4.74 27.91
N ALA A 199 52.74 4.83 28.12
CA ALA A 199 53.66 3.81 27.66
C ALA A 199 53.46 2.53 28.48
N LEU A 200 52.90 1.51 27.87
CA LEU A 200 52.66 0.21 28.49
C LEU A 200 53.86 -0.70 28.28
N GLN A 201 54.09 -1.58 29.27
CA GLN A 201 55.22 -2.50 29.29
C GLN A 201 54.76 -3.94 29.54
N ASP A 202 55.61 -4.90 29.18
CA ASP A 202 55.41 -6.30 29.55
C ASP A 202 55.98 -6.60 30.95
N THR A 203 55.89 -7.87 31.38
CA THR A 203 56.43 -8.32 32.67
C THR A 203 57.95 -8.14 32.84
N THR A 204 58.68 -7.87 31.75
CA THR A 204 60.13 -7.62 31.75
C THR A 204 60.47 -6.12 31.77
N GLY A 205 59.46 -5.24 31.66
CA GLY A 205 59.65 -3.80 31.51
C GLY A 205 59.95 -3.36 30.08
N SER A 206 59.79 -4.24 29.09
CA SER A 206 59.95 -3.90 27.67
C SER A 206 58.64 -3.29 27.13
N PRO A 207 58.69 -2.32 26.19
CA PRO A 207 57.48 -1.81 25.53
C PRO A 207 56.62 -2.93 24.94
N ILE A 208 55.30 -2.85 25.13
CA ILE A 208 54.40 -3.84 24.55
C ILE A 208 54.43 -3.81 23.01
N THR A 209 54.04 -4.92 22.41
CA THR A 209 53.83 -5.06 20.96
C THR A 209 52.44 -5.65 20.72
N ALA A 210 51.96 -5.63 19.47
CA ALA A 210 50.69 -6.26 19.12
C ALA A 210 50.62 -7.76 19.51
N SER A 211 51.75 -8.47 19.56
CA SER A 211 51.81 -9.89 19.96
C SER A 211 52.00 -10.11 21.46
N THR A 212 52.16 -9.06 22.28
CA THR A 212 52.23 -9.20 23.74
C THR A 212 50.90 -9.75 24.25
N LEU A 213 50.94 -10.71 25.19
CA LEU A 213 49.72 -11.28 25.78
C LEU A 213 49.10 -10.29 26.76
N LEU A 214 47.76 -10.14 26.76
CA LEU A 214 47.08 -9.16 27.64
C LEU A 214 47.39 -9.38 29.12
N LYS A 215 47.46 -10.65 29.57
CA LYS A 215 47.84 -11.00 30.95
C LYS A 215 49.23 -10.52 31.37
N ASP A 216 50.10 -10.20 30.41
CA ASP A 216 51.47 -9.75 30.64
C ASP A 216 51.63 -8.23 30.53
N VAL A 217 50.58 -7.51 30.10
CA VAL A 217 50.58 -6.04 29.99
C VAL A 217 50.54 -5.41 31.37
N ARG A 218 51.39 -4.40 31.57
CA ARG A 218 51.53 -3.60 32.78
C ARG A 218 51.46 -2.11 32.45
N ASN A 219 50.90 -1.32 33.37
CA ASN A 219 50.99 0.14 33.32
C ASN A 219 52.42 0.63 33.65
N SER A 220 52.64 1.94 33.60
CA SER A 220 53.92 2.58 33.96
C SER A 220 54.35 2.33 35.41
N ALA A 221 53.40 2.08 36.33
CA ALA A 221 53.67 1.70 37.72
C ALA A 221 54.03 0.21 37.91
N GLY A 222 53.83 -0.62 36.89
CA GLY A 222 54.09 -2.07 36.93
C GLY A 222 52.90 -2.93 37.36
N ASP A 223 51.71 -2.36 37.48
CA ASP A 223 50.48 -3.08 37.86
C ASP A 223 49.90 -3.85 36.67
N ALA A 224 49.31 -5.03 36.94
CA ALA A 224 48.62 -5.82 35.92
C ALA A 224 47.27 -5.19 35.56
N LEU A 225 47.02 -5.01 34.25
CA LEU A 225 45.79 -4.39 33.74
C LEU A 225 44.70 -5.40 33.36
N PHE A 226 45.07 -6.65 33.10
CA PHE A 226 44.13 -7.68 32.62
C PHE A 226 44.35 -9.01 33.35
N THR A 227 43.24 -9.70 33.65
CA THR A 227 43.26 -11.01 34.29
C THR A 227 42.58 -12.06 33.43
N VAL A 228 43.17 -13.26 33.36
CA VAL A 228 42.61 -14.38 32.61
C VAL A 228 41.26 -14.81 33.20
N GLY A 229 40.27 -14.99 32.34
CA GLY A 229 38.91 -15.42 32.68
C GLY A 229 37.92 -14.28 32.86
N GLU A 230 38.39 -13.03 32.91
CA GLU A 230 37.54 -11.85 33.01
C GLU A 230 36.98 -11.42 31.66
N VAL A 231 35.75 -10.89 31.67
CA VAL A 231 35.10 -10.36 30.47
C VAL A 231 35.60 -8.95 30.23
N LEU A 232 36.24 -8.75 29.08
CA LEU A 232 36.70 -7.46 28.62
C LEU A 232 35.64 -6.82 27.73
N ALA A 233 35.21 -5.62 28.08
CA ALA A 233 34.21 -4.86 27.34
C ALA A 233 34.63 -3.41 27.16
N PHE A 234 34.30 -2.81 26.01
CA PHE A 234 34.54 -1.41 25.71
C PHE A 234 33.25 -0.70 25.29
N THR A 235 32.92 0.39 25.97
CA THR A 235 31.76 1.23 25.68
C THR A 235 32.23 2.49 24.94
N PRO A 236 32.12 2.57 23.60
CA PRO A 236 32.59 3.72 22.81
C PRO A 236 31.63 4.91 22.86
N LYS A 237 32.16 6.12 22.64
CA LYS A 237 31.37 7.35 22.48
C LYS A 237 31.99 8.17 21.37
N LYS A 238 31.18 8.40 20.35
CA LYS A 238 31.61 8.94 19.06
C LYS A 238 30.49 9.79 18.48
N GLY A 239 30.85 10.97 17.97
CA GLY A 239 29.88 11.89 17.37
C GLY A 239 28.73 12.22 18.33
N GLY A 240 29.05 12.45 19.62
CA GLY A 240 28.07 12.81 20.65
C GLY A 240 27.21 11.67 21.21
N ARG A 241 27.41 10.42 20.78
CA ARG A 241 26.61 9.25 21.24
C ARG A 241 27.45 8.23 21.97
N GLU A 242 26.89 7.66 23.03
CA GLU A 242 27.39 6.44 23.67
C GLU A 242 26.72 5.23 23.02
N LEU A 243 27.50 4.20 22.68
CA LEU A 243 26.98 2.93 22.14
C LEU A 243 27.02 1.85 23.21
N ASP A 244 26.31 0.75 22.97
CA ASP A 244 26.34 -0.42 23.84
C ASP A 244 27.76 -1.01 23.98
N PRO A 245 28.07 -1.68 25.11
CA PRO A 245 29.38 -2.27 25.33
C PRO A 245 29.72 -3.36 24.30
N PHE A 246 30.86 -3.20 23.64
CA PHE A 246 31.43 -4.21 22.76
C PHE A 246 32.29 -5.17 23.57
N LEU A 247 32.03 -6.47 23.44
CA LEU A 247 32.88 -7.49 24.06
C LEU A 247 34.11 -7.78 23.21
N LEU A 248 35.16 -8.27 23.85
CA LEU A 248 36.36 -8.76 23.15
C LEU A 248 35.96 -9.72 22.01
N PRO A 249 36.26 -9.37 20.73
CA PRO A 249 35.68 -10.07 19.58
C PRO A 249 36.50 -11.30 19.16
N THR A 250 37.79 -11.31 19.46
CA THR A 250 38.73 -12.35 19.04
C THR A 250 39.68 -12.76 20.16
N ASP A 251 40.20 -13.98 20.05
CA ASP A 251 41.29 -14.51 20.86
C ASP A 251 42.37 -15.10 19.93
N ASN A 252 43.51 -14.40 19.84
CA ASN A 252 44.58 -14.68 18.89
C ASN A 252 44.06 -14.81 17.45
N GLY A 253 43.17 -13.88 17.07
CA GLY A 253 42.54 -13.84 15.74
C GLY A 253 41.38 -14.81 15.52
N ASN A 254 41.03 -15.66 16.50
CA ASN A 254 39.86 -16.54 16.39
C ASN A 254 38.62 -15.86 17.00
N PRO A 255 37.46 -15.79 16.31
CA PRO A 255 36.25 -15.20 16.87
C PRO A 255 35.80 -15.88 18.17
N ILE A 256 35.39 -15.08 19.16
CA ILE A 256 34.85 -15.56 20.44
C ILE A 256 33.57 -14.80 20.80
N SER A 257 32.61 -15.50 21.43
CA SER A 257 31.39 -14.88 21.97
C SER A 257 31.44 -14.65 23.48
N SER A 258 32.44 -15.22 24.16
CA SER A 258 32.53 -15.14 25.63
C SER A 258 33.01 -13.77 26.13
N GLY A 259 33.68 -12.99 25.28
CA GLY A 259 34.34 -11.73 25.66
C GLY A 259 35.49 -11.90 26.65
N LYS A 260 35.91 -13.14 26.98
CA LYS A 260 36.87 -13.41 28.05
C LYS A 260 38.31 -13.33 27.59
N VAL A 261 39.15 -12.72 28.42
CA VAL A 261 40.62 -12.79 28.28
C VAL A 261 41.09 -14.21 28.58
N SER A 262 41.91 -14.78 27.70
CA SER A 262 42.48 -16.12 27.84
C SER A 262 44.00 -16.07 27.95
N ASN A 263 44.65 -17.24 28.00
CA ASN A 263 46.10 -17.34 27.97
C ASN A 263 46.71 -17.02 26.60
N THR A 264 45.90 -16.98 25.54
CA THR A 264 46.34 -16.69 24.16
C THR A 264 45.96 -15.29 23.70
N THR A 265 45.15 -14.56 24.47
CA THR A 265 44.65 -13.24 24.07
C THR A 265 45.77 -12.22 24.06
N THR A 266 45.87 -11.49 22.95
CA THR A 266 46.97 -10.58 22.66
C THR A 266 46.53 -9.12 22.72
N VAL A 267 47.49 -8.21 22.77
CA VAL A 267 47.25 -6.77 22.56
C VAL A 267 46.54 -6.53 21.24
N GLN A 268 46.86 -7.28 20.17
CA GLN A 268 46.15 -7.16 18.89
C GLN A 268 44.64 -7.39 19.01
N ASP A 269 44.19 -8.31 19.87
CA ASP A 269 42.76 -8.53 20.11
C ASP A 269 42.11 -7.31 20.80
N LEU A 270 42.84 -6.64 21.71
CA LEU A 270 42.41 -5.36 22.30
C LEU A 270 42.38 -4.23 21.26
N LEU A 271 43.40 -4.12 20.39
CA LEU A 271 43.40 -3.12 19.31
C LEU A 271 42.19 -3.34 18.39
N ASN A 272 41.89 -4.58 18.05
CA ASN A 272 40.71 -4.94 17.25
C ASN A 272 39.41 -4.56 17.96
N LEU A 273 39.27 -4.86 19.26
CA LEU A 273 38.11 -4.43 20.06
C LEU A 273 37.89 -2.91 19.95
N LEU A 274 38.92 -2.12 20.24
CA LEU A 274 38.84 -0.66 20.19
C LEU A 274 38.50 -0.18 18.76
N GLN A 275 39.17 -0.72 17.75
CA GLN A 275 38.96 -0.33 16.35
C GLN A 275 37.53 -0.63 15.87
N TYR A 276 37.04 -1.84 16.15
CA TYR A 276 35.73 -2.32 15.73
C TYR A 276 34.61 -1.58 16.44
N ALA A 277 34.71 -1.41 17.75
CA ALA A 277 33.72 -0.67 18.54
C ALA A 277 33.63 0.81 18.14
N LEU A 278 34.78 1.45 17.85
CA LEU A 278 34.82 2.84 17.38
C LEU A 278 34.46 2.99 15.90
N GLY A 279 34.24 1.90 15.16
CA GLY A 279 33.93 1.94 13.72
C GLY A 279 35.02 2.63 12.90
N ILE A 280 36.30 2.36 13.19
CA ILE A 280 37.42 2.99 12.48
C ILE A 280 37.72 2.22 11.20
N HIS A 281 37.71 2.90 10.05
CA HIS A 281 38.03 2.32 8.76
C HIS A 281 39.53 2.42 8.45
N THR A 282 40.20 1.26 8.32
CA THR A 282 41.67 1.19 8.15
C THR A 282 42.16 1.32 6.71
N SER A 283 41.27 1.31 5.72
CA SER A 283 41.60 1.40 4.29
C SER A 283 41.71 2.86 3.77
N GLY A 284 41.88 3.84 4.66
CA GLY A 284 41.84 5.27 4.36
C GLY A 284 43.18 5.89 3.93
N VAL A 285 43.11 7.11 3.39
CA VAL A 285 44.28 7.99 3.19
C VAL A 285 44.79 8.43 4.57
N PRO A 286 46.12 8.54 4.80
CA PRO A 286 46.65 9.07 6.05
C PRO A 286 45.98 10.37 6.50
N ASN A 287 45.59 10.43 7.77
CA ASN A 287 44.81 11.54 8.34
C ASN A 287 45.36 12.01 9.70
N ASP A 288 46.68 11.94 9.84
CA ASP A 288 47.45 12.20 11.06
C ASP A 288 48.29 13.48 10.94
N ALA A 289 47.70 14.55 10.42
CA ALA A 289 48.39 15.83 10.21
C ALA A 289 49.66 15.74 9.35
N GLY A 290 49.77 14.72 8.48
CA GLY A 290 50.86 14.57 7.52
C GLY A 290 52.03 13.69 7.98
N GLN A 291 51.84 12.85 9.00
CA GLN A 291 52.84 11.84 9.42
C GLN A 291 52.72 10.51 8.66
N GLY A 292 51.68 10.35 7.83
CA GLY A 292 51.55 9.22 6.89
C GLY A 292 50.89 7.96 7.47
N VAL A 293 50.34 8.05 8.69
CA VAL A 293 49.63 6.97 9.38
C VAL A 293 48.14 6.97 8.98
N PRO A 294 47.61 5.85 8.48
CA PRO A 294 46.19 5.70 8.19
C PRO A 294 45.37 5.58 9.49
N PRO A 295 44.06 5.88 9.45
CA PRO A 295 43.17 5.65 10.58
C PRO A 295 43.26 4.19 11.07
N GLY A 296 43.22 3.99 12.38
CA GLY A 296 43.34 2.67 12.98
C GLY A 296 43.75 2.72 14.44
N VAL A 297 43.83 1.54 15.05
CA VAL A 297 44.34 1.37 16.41
C VAL A 297 45.63 0.54 16.33
N THR A 298 46.74 1.12 16.78
CA THR A 298 48.08 0.54 16.63
C THR A 298 48.89 0.67 17.92
N VAL A 299 50.04 0.01 18.01
CA VAL A 299 51.00 0.17 19.11
C VAL A 299 52.24 0.86 18.59
N THR A 300 52.67 1.93 19.26
CA THR A 300 53.89 2.68 18.92
C THR A 300 55.14 1.91 19.34
N SER A 301 56.31 2.32 18.85
CA SER A 301 57.59 1.74 19.28
C SER A 301 57.93 1.98 20.75
N SER A 302 57.27 2.96 21.39
CA SER A 302 57.34 3.25 22.83
C SER A 302 56.36 2.42 23.68
N GLY A 303 55.53 1.56 23.07
CA GLY A 303 54.56 0.73 23.80
C GLY A 303 53.25 1.45 24.12
N GLU A 304 52.96 2.58 23.48
CA GLU A 304 51.68 3.29 23.63
C GLU A 304 50.67 2.73 22.64
N ILE A 305 49.42 2.54 23.06
CA ILE A 305 48.29 2.28 22.17
C ILE A 305 47.88 3.62 21.55
N GLN A 306 47.99 3.72 20.24
CA GLN A 306 47.58 4.87 19.45
C GLN A 306 46.22 4.61 18.80
N VAL A 307 45.24 5.48 19.05
CA VAL A 307 43.91 5.45 18.43
C VAL A 307 43.79 6.65 17.51
N LEU A 308 43.72 6.40 16.19
CA LEU A 308 43.49 7.42 15.17
C LEU A 308 42.13 7.18 14.49
N GLY A 309 41.18 8.08 14.75
CA GLY A 309 39.80 7.98 14.27
C GLY A 309 39.61 8.38 12.80
N ASN A 310 38.37 8.21 12.32
CA ASN A 310 37.94 8.67 11.00
C ASN A 310 37.99 10.21 10.90
N THR A 311 38.06 10.75 9.68
CA THR A 311 37.98 12.19 9.43
C THR A 311 36.56 12.75 9.63
N GLY A 312 36.45 14.07 9.80
CA GLY A 312 35.20 14.80 9.95
C GLY A 312 34.85 15.09 11.41
N THR A 313 34.42 16.31 11.69
CA THR A 313 34.04 16.73 13.04
C THR A 313 32.87 15.93 13.62
N ALA A 314 31.94 15.47 12.78
CA ALA A 314 30.82 14.60 13.17
C ALA A 314 31.26 13.17 13.53
N ASN A 315 32.45 12.74 13.11
CA ASN A 315 33.05 11.45 13.47
C ASN A 315 34.07 11.57 14.61
N ALA A 316 34.21 12.75 15.22
CA ALA A 316 35.18 12.97 16.27
C ALA A 316 34.99 11.95 17.40
N ILE A 317 36.11 11.41 17.87
CA ILE A 317 36.12 10.62 19.09
C ILE A 317 36.13 11.64 20.22
N ASP A 318 35.03 11.73 20.95
CA ASP A 318 34.88 12.78 21.96
C ASP A 318 35.91 12.59 23.08
N ASP A 319 36.08 11.34 23.50
CA ASP A 319 36.83 10.97 24.69
C ASP A 319 37.25 9.49 24.68
N MET A 320 38.34 9.15 25.37
CA MET A 320 38.86 7.81 25.61
C MET A 320 39.03 7.51 27.13
N ASP A 321 38.45 8.34 28.00
CA ASP A 321 38.58 8.34 29.47
C ASP A 321 38.43 6.99 30.20
N MET A 322 38.88 7.01 31.47
CA MET A 322 38.80 5.92 32.45
C MET A 322 37.38 5.33 32.58
N GLY A 323 37.28 3.99 32.60
CA GLY A 323 36.03 3.26 32.86
C GLY A 323 35.21 2.88 31.63
N ARG A 324 35.63 3.32 30.45
CA ARG A 324 35.05 2.88 29.18
C ARG A 324 35.49 1.48 28.79
N LEU A 325 36.73 1.13 29.12
CA LEU A 325 37.24 -0.23 29.05
C LEU A 325 37.06 -0.86 30.44
N THR A 326 36.43 -2.02 30.49
CA THR A 326 36.18 -2.73 31.75
C THR A 326 36.58 -4.19 31.68
N SER A 327 37.16 -4.70 32.76
CA SER A 327 37.40 -6.11 33.01
C SER A 327 36.50 -6.56 34.16
N ASN A 328 35.52 -7.43 33.89
CA ASN A 328 34.46 -7.79 34.85
C ASN A 328 33.82 -6.55 35.54
N SER A 329 33.47 -5.54 34.74
CA SER A 329 32.87 -4.27 35.21
C SER A 329 33.78 -3.38 36.07
N SER A 330 35.04 -3.75 36.28
CA SER A 330 36.05 -2.87 36.87
C SER A 330 36.76 -2.10 35.76
N ALA A 331 36.93 -0.79 35.94
CA ALA A 331 37.62 0.05 34.96
C ALA A 331 39.05 -0.44 34.74
N VAL A 332 39.43 -0.65 33.48
CA VAL A 332 40.82 -0.79 33.07
C VAL A 332 41.26 0.57 32.58
N ASP A 333 42.18 1.18 33.32
CA ASP A 333 42.76 2.46 32.94
C ASP A 333 43.99 2.25 32.06
N LEU A 334 43.92 2.75 30.83
CA LEU A 334 45.05 2.80 29.90
C LEU A 334 45.65 4.21 29.82
N ASP A 335 45.06 5.19 30.52
CA ASP A 335 45.44 6.61 30.53
C ASP A 335 45.72 7.17 29.12
N PHE A 336 44.65 7.40 28.33
CA PHE A 336 44.76 7.97 26.98
C PHE A 336 45.17 9.46 26.94
N GLY A 337 45.50 10.04 28.10
CA GLY A 337 45.92 11.43 28.23
C GLY A 337 44.97 12.42 27.56
N ASN A 338 45.51 13.56 27.14
CA ASN A 338 44.75 14.54 26.39
C ASN A 338 44.69 14.21 24.90
N LYS A 339 43.60 14.62 24.25
CA LYS A 339 43.45 14.57 22.79
C LYS A 339 44.61 15.29 22.09
N LEU A 340 45.43 14.53 21.35
CA LEU A 340 46.65 15.02 20.70
C LEU A 340 46.36 15.68 19.35
N GLN A 341 45.27 15.26 18.70
CA GLN A 341 44.80 15.82 17.42
C GLN A 341 43.28 15.86 17.42
N MET A 342 42.70 16.96 16.94
CA MET A 342 41.26 17.10 16.70
C MET A 342 40.92 16.56 15.32
N ALA A 343 39.75 15.94 15.17
CA ALA A 343 39.21 15.69 13.84
C ALA A 343 38.88 17.02 13.16
N THR A 344 39.26 17.17 11.89
CA THR A 344 38.88 18.31 11.05
C THR A 344 37.91 17.87 9.98
N GLY A 345 37.24 18.86 9.39
CA GLY A 345 36.42 18.65 8.21
C GLY A 345 34.95 18.91 8.44
N GLU A 346 34.40 19.76 7.59
CA GLU A 346 32.98 19.99 7.45
C GLU A 346 32.26 18.65 7.19
N SER A 347 31.25 18.35 7.99
CA SER A 347 30.60 17.04 7.96
C SER A 347 29.17 17.10 8.48
N ALA A 348 28.36 16.16 8.02
CA ALA A 348 26.98 15.98 8.47
C ALA A 348 26.69 14.50 8.68
N THR A 349 25.76 14.20 9.57
CA THR A 349 25.37 12.85 9.93
C THR A 349 23.86 12.72 9.94
N THR A 350 23.37 11.52 9.64
CA THR A 350 21.97 11.14 9.78
C THR A 350 21.89 9.70 10.29
N ASP A 351 20.83 9.45 11.04
CA ASP A 351 20.57 8.16 11.66
C ASP A 351 19.18 7.72 11.31
N LEU A 352 19.06 6.48 10.88
CA LEU A 352 17.81 5.90 10.46
C LEU A 352 17.73 4.44 10.91
N VAL A 353 16.49 3.96 11.00
CA VAL A 353 16.20 2.56 11.22
C VAL A 353 15.85 1.93 9.88
N ILE A 354 16.51 0.82 9.55
CA ILE A 354 16.19 -0.04 8.43
C ILE A 354 15.64 -1.38 8.94
N TYR A 355 15.04 -2.19 8.07
CA TYR A 355 14.37 -3.44 8.45
C TYR A 355 14.93 -4.62 7.67
N ASP A 356 15.21 -5.73 8.36
CA ASP A 356 15.61 -6.97 7.71
C ASP A 356 14.44 -7.77 7.12
N SER A 357 14.69 -8.99 6.62
CA SER A 357 13.66 -9.83 6.00
C SER A 357 12.59 -10.36 6.97
N LEU A 358 12.81 -10.29 8.28
CA LEU A 358 11.83 -10.61 9.30
C LEU A 358 11.13 -9.34 9.83
N GLY A 359 11.61 -8.17 9.40
CA GLY A 359 11.12 -6.86 9.84
C GLY A 359 11.71 -6.43 11.20
N GLU A 360 12.84 -7.01 11.61
CA GLU A 360 13.60 -6.55 12.77
C GLU A 360 14.28 -5.22 12.43
N ALA A 361 14.24 -4.27 13.38
CA ALA A 361 14.85 -2.96 13.25
C ALA A 361 16.38 -3.03 13.38
N ILE A 362 17.09 -2.34 12.50
CA ILE A 362 18.54 -2.21 12.48
C ILE A 362 18.88 -0.72 12.43
N ASP A 363 19.66 -0.23 13.38
CA ASP A 363 20.14 1.14 13.40
C ASP A 363 21.27 1.32 12.39
N LEU A 364 21.14 2.30 11.49
CA LEU A 364 22.13 2.67 10.50
C LEU A 364 22.48 4.16 10.66
N ARG A 365 23.79 4.43 10.76
CA ARG A 365 24.35 5.77 10.78
C ARG A 365 25.10 6.04 9.50
N VAL A 366 24.83 7.18 8.87
CA VAL A 366 25.57 7.65 7.71
C VAL A 366 26.18 9.00 8.03
N THR A 367 27.51 9.10 7.91
CA THR A 367 28.25 10.36 8.06
C THR A 367 28.94 10.70 6.75
N VAL A 368 28.78 11.94 6.27
CA VAL A 368 29.44 12.45 5.06
C VAL A 368 30.36 13.60 5.43
N VAL A 369 31.59 13.56 4.91
CA VAL A 369 32.68 14.48 5.24
C VAL A 369 33.27 15.07 3.97
N LEU A 370 33.46 16.39 3.92
CA LEU A 370 34.10 17.07 2.78
C LEU A 370 35.61 16.75 2.74
N GLU A 371 36.09 16.12 1.66
CA GLU A 371 37.50 15.78 1.47
C GLU A 371 38.24 16.77 0.56
N ALA A 372 37.57 17.27 -0.48
CA ALA A 372 38.16 18.22 -1.43
C ALA A 372 37.09 19.17 -1.98
N LYS A 373 37.53 20.36 -2.42
CA LYS A 373 36.67 21.41 -3.01
C LYS A 373 36.74 21.49 -4.54
N VAL A 374 37.84 21.03 -5.16
CA VAL A 374 38.04 21.12 -6.61
C VAL A 374 38.81 19.90 -7.15
N PRO A 375 38.16 18.98 -7.88
CA PRO A 375 36.71 18.81 -7.93
C PRO A 375 36.16 18.53 -6.52
N THR A 376 34.90 18.91 -6.26
CA THR A 376 34.31 18.67 -4.94
C THR A 376 34.16 17.18 -4.71
N LYS A 377 34.69 16.71 -3.57
CA LYS A 377 34.70 15.30 -3.19
C LYS A 377 34.37 15.18 -1.72
N ALA A 378 33.50 14.23 -1.39
CA ALA A 378 33.17 13.88 -0.02
C ALA A 378 33.44 12.39 0.22
N ARG A 379 33.62 12.00 1.47
CA ARG A 379 33.68 10.61 1.92
C ARG A 379 32.46 10.30 2.77
N TYR A 380 31.85 9.16 2.53
CA TYR A 380 30.83 8.62 3.41
C TYR A 380 31.42 7.55 4.33
N TYR A 381 30.85 7.45 5.52
CA TYR A 381 31.07 6.38 6.49
C TYR A 381 29.70 5.83 6.89
N ILE A 382 29.57 4.52 6.86
CA ILE A 382 28.34 3.82 7.20
C ILE A 382 28.63 2.87 8.34
N GLU A 383 27.86 3.04 9.40
CA GLU A 383 28.04 2.37 10.68
C GLU A 383 26.73 1.73 11.12
N SER A 384 26.81 0.52 11.65
CA SER A 384 25.67 -0.17 12.25
C SER A 384 26.16 -1.14 13.31
N VAL A 385 25.44 -1.22 14.42
CA VAL A 385 25.65 -2.24 15.46
C VAL A 385 24.79 -3.49 15.24
N GLY A 386 23.88 -3.46 14.26
CA GLY A 386 23.00 -4.59 13.92
C GLY A 386 23.57 -5.53 12.85
N ASP A 387 24.81 -5.30 12.42
CA ASP A 387 25.55 -6.28 11.60
C ASP A 387 26.14 -7.36 12.50
N SER A 388 25.97 -8.63 12.13
CA SER A 388 26.51 -9.76 12.91
C SER A 388 28.03 -9.89 12.80
N ARG A 389 28.69 -9.12 11.94
CA ARG A 389 30.15 -8.96 11.94
C ARG A 389 30.58 -8.19 13.18
N VAL A 390 31.81 -8.47 13.61
CA VAL A 390 32.40 -7.89 14.83
C VAL A 390 32.62 -6.37 14.80
N SER A 391 32.48 -5.70 13.65
CA SER A 391 32.85 -4.29 13.44
C SER A 391 31.63 -3.42 13.20
N THR A 392 31.52 -2.32 13.94
CA THR A 392 30.50 -1.27 13.72
C THR A 392 30.65 -0.60 12.35
N ALA A 393 31.88 -0.52 11.84
CA ALA A 393 32.16 0.02 10.50
C ALA A 393 31.70 -0.97 9.42
N ILE A 394 30.75 -0.54 8.59
CA ILE A 394 30.11 -1.37 7.55
C ILE A 394 30.72 -1.07 6.17
N ALA A 395 30.71 0.20 5.77
CA ALA A 395 31.17 0.62 4.46
C ALA A 395 31.69 2.06 4.47
N THR A 396 32.67 2.34 3.62
CA THR A 396 33.14 3.71 3.34
C THR A 396 33.52 3.82 1.87
N GLY A 397 33.34 5.01 1.31
CA GLY A 397 33.67 5.30 -0.07
C GLY A 397 33.64 6.81 -0.31
N THR A 398 33.82 7.22 -1.55
CA THR A 398 33.87 8.64 -1.90
C THR A 398 32.79 8.98 -2.91
N ILE A 399 32.27 10.20 -2.80
CA ILE A 399 31.25 10.77 -3.67
C ILE A 399 31.85 11.99 -4.32
N GLN A 400 31.82 12.05 -5.64
CA GLN A 400 32.23 13.19 -6.43
C GLN A 400 31.02 13.98 -6.93
N PHE A 401 31.20 15.28 -7.09
CA PHE A 401 30.15 16.18 -7.56
C PHE A 401 30.53 16.85 -8.88
N ASP A 402 29.55 17.11 -9.73
CA ASP A 402 29.69 17.91 -10.94
C ASP A 402 29.83 19.41 -10.64
N SER A 403 30.03 20.22 -11.69
CA SER A 403 30.13 21.68 -11.55
C SER A 403 28.84 22.36 -11.08
N ASN A 404 27.70 21.67 -11.14
CA ASN A 404 26.40 22.14 -10.67
C ASN A 404 26.11 21.72 -9.22
N GLY A 405 27.03 20.97 -8.59
CA GLY A 405 26.90 20.46 -7.24
C GLY A 405 26.01 19.23 -7.10
N ASN A 406 25.72 18.52 -8.19
CA ASN A 406 25.04 17.22 -8.16
C ASN A 406 26.05 16.09 -8.01
N VAL A 407 25.66 14.98 -7.38
CA VAL A 407 26.47 13.76 -7.36
C VAL A 407 26.65 13.23 -8.79
N LEU A 408 27.84 12.73 -9.13
CA LEU A 408 28.08 12.07 -10.41
C LEU A 408 27.36 10.71 -10.46
N GLU A 409 26.77 10.36 -11.61
CA GLU A 409 26.01 9.10 -11.79
C GLU A 409 26.77 7.84 -11.33
N SER A 410 28.11 7.81 -11.44
CA SER A 410 28.93 6.69 -10.97
C SER A 410 28.92 6.47 -9.47
N ASP A 411 28.63 7.53 -8.71
CA ASP A 411 28.75 7.57 -7.26
C ASP A 411 27.37 7.67 -6.57
N GLU A 412 26.28 7.88 -7.33
CA GLU A 412 24.92 8.04 -6.81
C GLU A 412 24.48 6.84 -5.97
N LYS A 413 24.82 5.61 -6.37
CA LYS A 413 24.30 4.39 -5.72
C LYS A 413 25.43 3.53 -5.20
N GLN A 414 25.42 3.30 -3.89
CA GLN A 414 26.42 2.49 -3.19
C GLN A 414 25.73 1.26 -2.61
N THR A 415 26.22 0.05 -2.92
CA THR A 415 25.70 -1.17 -2.31
C THR A 415 26.42 -1.45 -1.00
N VAL A 416 25.65 -1.58 0.07
CA VAL A 416 26.10 -1.95 1.40
C VAL A 416 25.61 -3.35 1.70
N ILE A 417 26.52 -4.18 2.22
CA ILE A 417 26.23 -5.57 2.60
C ILE A 417 26.38 -5.67 4.11
N MET A 418 25.37 -6.22 4.78
CA MET A 418 25.38 -6.51 6.21
C MET A 418 25.14 -8.00 6.45
N GLN A 419 25.83 -8.59 7.43
CA GLN A 419 25.58 -9.97 7.84
C GLN A 419 24.51 -9.99 8.94
N ARG A 420 23.69 -11.04 8.93
CA ARG A 420 22.62 -11.30 9.92
C ARG A 420 22.69 -12.76 10.37
N ASP A 421 23.90 -13.30 10.52
CA ASP A 421 24.15 -14.72 10.78
C ASP A 421 23.74 -15.16 12.21
N ASP A 422 23.50 -14.19 13.09
CA ASP A 422 23.02 -14.37 14.47
C ASP A 422 21.48 -14.34 14.58
N THR A 423 20.77 -14.14 13.47
CA THR A 423 19.30 -14.17 13.41
C THR A 423 18.80 -15.22 12.41
N ASN A 424 17.47 -15.36 12.32
CA ASN A 424 16.84 -16.21 11.30
C ASN A 424 16.51 -15.42 10.01
N ALA A 425 16.99 -14.18 9.88
CA ALA A 425 16.78 -13.37 8.69
C ALA A 425 17.65 -13.86 7.52
N PHE A 426 17.32 -13.40 6.31
CA PHE A 426 18.15 -13.62 5.14
C PHE A 426 19.50 -12.91 5.32
N SER A 427 20.58 -13.70 5.26
CA SER A 427 21.96 -13.22 5.37
C SER A 427 22.78 -13.64 4.13
N PRO A 428 23.55 -12.74 3.49
CA PRO A 428 23.69 -11.33 3.83
C PRO A 428 22.48 -10.47 3.37
N MET A 429 22.19 -9.43 4.15
CA MET A 429 21.29 -8.36 3.73
C MET A 429 22.05 -7.38 2.83
N SER A 430 21.46 -7.02 1.69
CA SER A 430 22.01 -6.03 0.75
C SER A 430 21.10 -4.82 0.70
N VAL A 431 21.66 -3.63 0.88
CA VAL A 431 20.95 -2.34 0.88
C VAL A 431 21.65 -1.39 -0.09
N THR A 432 20.88 -0.72 -0.94
CA THR A 432 21.40 0.35 -1.80
C THR A 432 21.27 1.68 -1.07
N ILE A 433 22.37 2.39 -0.91
CA ILE A 433 22.39 3.78 -0.42
C ILE A 433 22.43 4.70 -1.63
N ASP A 434 21.39 5.51 -1.79
CA ASP A 434 21.21 6.43 -2.90
C ASP A 434 21.49 7.88 -2.48
N PHE A 435 22.58 8.45 -2.97
CA PHE A 435 23.03 9.81 -2.74
C PHE A 435 22.62 10.79 -3.86
N SER A 436 21.80 10.39 -4.84
CA SER A 436 21.41 11.26 -5.98
C SER A 436 20.79 12.60 -5.57
N SER A 437 20.14 12.62 -4.41
CA SER A 437 19.51 13.83 -3.84
C SER A 437 20.45 14.68 -2.97
N LEU A 438 21.69 14.23 -2.72
CA LEU A 438 22.70 15.00 -2.00
C LEU A 438 23.29 16.08 -2.92
N LYS A 439 23.50 17.28 -2.39
CA LYS A 439 24.14 18.38 -3.10
C LYS A 439 25.43 18.84 -2.42
N SER A 440 26.39 19.33 -3.19
CA SER A 440 27.58 19.96 -2.63
C SER A 440 27.41 21.46 -2.37
N ILE A 441 26.22 22.01 -2.63
CA ILE A 441 25.94 23.43 -2.43
C ILE A 441 24.94 23.52 -1.29
N SER A 442 25.40 24.02 -0.14
CA SER A 442 24.54 24.32 1.01
C SER A 442 24.05 25.77 0.94
N PRO A 443 22.73 26.02 1.10
CA PRO A 443 22.18 27.36 1.31
C PRO A 443 22.32 27.84 2.77
N GLU A 444 22.74 26.98 3.69
CA GLU A 444 22.86 27.24 5.13
C GLU A 444 24.33 27.41 5.56
N GLU A 445 24.57 27.87 6.81
CA GLU A 445 25.92 28.05 7.37
C GLU A 445 26.64 26.72 7.72
N GLY A 446 26.11 25.56 7.30
CA GLY A 446 26.68 24.24 7.58
C GLY A 446 26.13 23.15 6.67
N SER A 447 26.62 21.93 6.88
CA SER A 447 26.15 20.74 6.19
C SER A 447 24.97 20.09 6.92
N SER A 448 24.04 19.52 6.16
CA SER A 448 22.89 18.79 6.68
C SER A 448 22.58 17.59 5.80
N LEU A 449 22.15 16.49 6.43
CA LEU A 449 21.70 15.28 5.74
C LEU A 449 20.25 15.00 6.09
N THR A 450 19.50 14.53 5.10
CA THR A 450 18.18 13.93 5.28
C THR A 450 18.23 12.47 4.85
N SER A 451 17.40 11.64 5.44
CA SER A 451 17.32 10.22 5.12
C SER A 451 15.88 9.75 5.01
N ASP A 452 15.66 8.76 4.13
CA ASP A 452 14.40 8.03 3.98
C ASP A 452 14.69 6.59 3.51
N GLN A 453 13.78 5.65 3.73
CA GLN A 453 13.99 4.24 3.39
C GLN A 453 12.67 3.51 3.06
N ASP A 454 12.76 2.41 2.31
CA ASP A 454 11.60 1.73 1.70
C ASP A 454 11.09 0.47 2.45
N GLY A 455 11.70 0.10 3.56
CA GLY A 455 11.30 -1.01 4.43
C GLY A 455 10.33 -0.59 5.54
N PHE A 456 9.66 -1.56 6.14
CA PHE A 456 8.76 -1.33 7.27
C PHE A 456 8.56 -2.62 8.09
N PRO A 457 8.26 -2.50 9.39
CA PRO A 457 8.06 -3.67 10.26
C PRO A 457 6.78 -4.40 9.87
N PRO A 458 6.58 -5.65 10.32
CA PRO A 458 5.38 -6.42 10.02
C PRO A 458 4.13 -5.70 10.55
N GLY A 459 3.20 -5.41 9.66
CA GLY A 459 1.91 -4.81 9.97
C GLY A 459 0.76 -5.74 9.63
N THR A 460 -0.26 -5.78 10.47
CA THR A 460 -1.50 -6.52 10.24
C THR A 460 -2.59 -5.60 9.70
N LEU A 461 -3.40 -6.06 8.75
CA LEU A 461 -4.52 -5.29 8.19
C LEU A 461 -5.57 -5.00 9.28
N VAL A 462 -5.87 -3.72 9.51
CA VAL A 462 -6.82 -3.26 10.55
C VAL A 462 -8.15 -2.83 9.94
N SER A 463 -8.11 -2.06 8.85
CA SER A 463 -9.30 -1.55 8.17
C SER A 463 -9.10 -1.50 6.66
N PHE A 464 -10.17 -1.27 5.92
CA PHE A 464 -10.11 -1.05 4.49
C PHE A 464 -11.11 0.04 4.07
N GLY A 465 -10.88 0.64 2.91
CA GLY A 465 -11.82 1.55 2.27
C GLY A 465 -11.81 1.34 0.77
N ILE A 466 -12.90 1.72 0.10
CA ILE A 466 -13.04 1.56 -1.34
C ILE A 466 -13.22 2.94 -1.96
N ASP A 467 -12.33 3.29 -2.89
CA ASP A 467 -12.33 4.61 -3.53
C ASP A 467 -13.24 4.70 -4.76
N GLU A 468 -13.30 5.89 -5.37
CA GLU A 468 -14.16 6.17 -6.53
C GLU A 468 -13.83 5.35 -7.79
N LYS A 469 -12.57 4.87 -7.87
CA LYS A 469 -12.07 4.01 -8.95
C LYS A 469 -12.30 2.53 -8.64
N GLY A 470 -12.93 2.22 -7.50
CA GLY A 470 -13.19 0.87 -7.02
C GLY A 470 -11.96 0.15 -6.49
N ILE A 471 -10.87 0.87 -6.21
CA ILE A 471 -9.68 0.28 -5.59
C ILE A 471 -9.96 0.07 -4.11
N ILE A 472 -9.78 -1.16 -3.66
CA ILE A 472 -9.87 -1.55 -2.25
C ILE A 472 -8.51 -1.24 -1.62
N ASN A 473 -8.45 -0.26 -0.73
CA ASN A 473 -7.25 0.14 -0.02
C ASN A 473 -7.30 -0.38 1.41
N GLY A 474 -6.32 -1.17 1.81
CA GLY A 474 -6.16 -1.67 3.17
C GLY A 474 -5.21 -0.81 4.00
N ALA A 475 -5.59 -0.49 5.23
CA ALA A 475 -4.77 0.23 6.20
C ALA A 475 -4.25 -0.73 7.28
N PHE A 476 -2.94 -0.72 7.48
CA PHE A 476 -2.23 -1.61 8.39
C PHE A 476 -1.82 -0.88 9.68
N ASN A 477 -1.65 -1.63 10.78
CA ASN A 477 -1.27 -1.03 12.08
C ASN A 477 0.16 -0.45 12.12
N ASN A 478 0.99 -0.77 11.13
CA ASN A 478 2.33 -0.18 10.95
C ASN A 478 2.29 1.14 10.17
N GLY A 479 1.10 1.66 9.84
CA GLY A 479 0.91 2.93 9.14
C GLY A 479 0.89 2.82 7.61
N GLU A 480 1.15 1.64 7.06
CA GLU A 480 1.14 1.42 5.62
C GLU A 480 -0.28 1.31 5.04
N ASN A 481 -0.46 1.80 3.82
CA ASN A 481 -1.67 1.60 3.02
C ASN A 481 -1.31 0.84 1.74
N ARG A 482 -2.05 -0.22 1.40
CA ARG A 482 -1.82 -1.01 0.18
C ARG A 482 -3.12 -1.31 -0.58
N PRO A 483 -3.10 -1.33 -1.93
CA PRO A 483 -4.22 -1.84 -2.71
C PRO A 483 -4.39 -3.34 -2.45
N LEU A 484 -5.61 -3.81 -2.21
CA LEU A 484 -5.94 -5.23 -2.02
C LEU A 484 -6.64 -5.83 -3.24
N GLY A 485 -7.10 -4.97 -4.16
CA GLY A 485 -7.76 -5.35 -5.40
C GLY A 485 -8.56 -4.18 -5.97
N GLN A 486 -9.18 -4.38 -7.11
CA GLN A 486 -10.04 -3.38 -7.74
C GLN A 486 -11.33 -4.01 -8.26
N ILE A 487 -12.46 -3.40 -7.92
CA ILE A 487 -13.78 -3.82 -8.41
C ILE A 487 -13.90 -3.52 -9.89
N VAL A 488 -14.45 -4.49 -10.63
CA VAL A 488 -14.74 -4.34 -12.06
C VAL A 488 -16.24 -4.27 -12.27
N LEU A 489 -16.66 -3.35 -13.14
CA LEU A 489 -18.06 -3.17 -13.51
C LEU A 489 -18.35 -3.82 -14.87
N ALA A 490 -19.57 -4.30 -15.02
CA ALA A 490 -20.10 -4.74 -16.30
C ALA A 490 -21.09 -3.71 -16.87
N ARG A 491 -21.06 -3.53 -18.18
CA ARG A 491 -22.08 -2.80 -18.94
C ARG A 491 -22.61 -3.66 -20.06
N PHE A 492 -23.85 -3.38 -20.46
CA PHE A 492 -24.51 -4.06 -21.57
C PHE A 492 -24.94 -3.05 -22.61
N LYS A 493 -24.81 -3.41 -23.89
CA LYS A 493 -25.31 -2.59 -24.99
C LYS A 493 -26.83 -2.40 -24.91
N ASN A 494 -27.54 -3.41 -24.41
CA ASN A 494 -28.98 -3.36 -24.20
C ASN A 494 -29.37 -3.95 -22.84
N PRO A 495 -29.39 -3.15 -21.76
CA PRO A 495 -29.80 -3.63 -20.43
C PRO A 495 -31.20 -4.23 -20.39
N GLN A 496 -32.12 -3.82 -21.28
CA GLN A 496 -33.48 -4.38 -21.37
C GLN A 496 -33.51 -5.85 -21.80
N GLY A 497 -32.41 -6.36 -22.38
CA GLY A 497 -32.29 -7.76 -22.75
C GLY A 497 -31.81 -8.66 -21.60
N LEU A 498 -31.50 -8.09 -20.43
CA LEU A 498 -31.11 -8.86 -19.25
C LEU A 498 -32.30 -9.62 -18.67
N LEU A 499 -32.04 -10.80 -18.13
CA LEU A 499 -33.04 -11.63 -17.48
C LEU A 499 -32.88 -11.54 -15.96
N GLU A 500 -33.96 -11.25 -15.24
CA GLU A 500 -33.96 -11.30 -13.78
C GLU A 500 -33.70 -12.73 -13.30
N ASN A 501 -32.90 -12.87 -12.25
CA ASN A 501 -32.57 -14.16 -11.63
C ASN A 501 -32.74 -14.11 -10.10
N GLY A 502 -33.79 -13.43 -9.64
CA GLY A 502 -34.10 -13.30 -8.22
C GLY A 502 -33.12 -12.39 -7.46
N GLU A 503 -33.59 -11.89 -6.32
CA GLU A 503 -32.83 -11.09 -5.35
C GLU A 503 -31.97 -9.98 -6.00
N ASP A 504 -32.61 -9.22 -6.90
CA ASP A 504 -32.01 -8.08 -7.61
C ASP A 504 -30.76 -8.41 -8.45
N THR A 505 -30.63 -9.67 -8.86
CA THR A 505 -29.59 -10.11 -9.79
C THR A 505 -30.14 -10.33 -11.19
N TYR A 506 -29.25 -10.14 -12.16
CA TYR A 506 -29.51 -10.27 -13.59
C TYR A 506 -28.52 -11.23 -14.24
N VAL A 507 -28.92 -11.82 -15.37
CA VAL A 507 -28.02 -12.53 -16.28
C VAL A 507 -28.18 -12.07 -17.72
N GLU A 508 -27.14 -12.36 -18.49
CA GLU A 508 -27.13 -12.18 -19.94
C GLU A 508 -28.32 -12.90 -20.59
N GLY A 509 -29.11 -12.14 -21.34
CA GLY A 509 -30.09 -12.69 -22.27
C GLY A 509 -29.56 -12.63 -23.70
N VAL A 510 -30.26 -13.30 -24.62
CA VAL A 510 -29.88 -13.31 -26.04
C VAL A 510 -29.82 -11.91 -26.65
N SER A 511 -30.64 -10.98 -26.14
CA SER A 511 -30.75 -9.61 -26.64
C SER A 511 -30.00 -8.57 -25.81
N SER A 512 -29.33 -8.95 -24.71
CA SER A 512 -28.55 -7.98 -23.91
C SER A 512 -27.22 -7.60 -24.56
N GLY A 513 -26.70 -8.51 -25.40
CA GLY A 513 -25.29 -8.53 -25.76
C GLY A 513 -24.44 -9.13 -24.64
N LYS A 514 -23.13 -9.26 -24.92
CA LYS A 514 -22.14 -9.68 -23.92
C LYS A 514 -21.81 -8.56 -22.94
N ALA A 515 -21.45 -8.93 -21.73
CA ALA A 515 -20.93 -7.99 -20.75
C ALA A 515 -19.63 -7.35 -21.27
N GLU A 516 -19.64 -6.03 -21.37
CA GLU A 516 -18.44 -5.22 -21.53
C GLU A 516 -17.90 -4.94 -20.13
N LEU A 517 -16.64 -5.31 -19.88
CA LEU A 517 -15.98 -5.12 -18.59
C LEU A 517 -15.16 -3.83 -18.59
N GLY A 518 -15.10 -3.15 -17.45
CA GLY A 518 -14.25 -1.99 -17.29
C GLY A 518 -14.13 -1.52 -15.85
N THR A 519 -13.15 -0.67 -15.62
CA THR A 519 -12.87 -0.09 -14.30
C THR A 519 -13.77 1.11 -14.03
N PRO A 520 -14.23 1.30 -12.78
CA PRO A 520 -14.98 2.48 -12.39
C PRO A 520 -14.25 3.79 -12.72
N GLY A 521 -15.00 4.80 -13.15
CA GLY A 521 -14.48 6.13 -13.51
C GLY A 521 -13.79 6.22 -14.89
N SER A 522 -13.67 5.11 -15.63
CA SER A 522 -13.26 5.15 -17.03
C SER A 522 -14.38 5.70 -17.93
N PHE A 523 -14.06 6.18 -19.14
CA PHE A 523 -14.93 6.99 -20.04
C PHE A 523 -16.34 6.40 -20.35
N SER A 524 -16.61 5.15 -20.00
CA SER A 524 -17.86 4.45 -20.29
C SER A 524 -18.54 3.82 -19.07
N TYR A 525 -17.97 3.98 -17.88
CA TYR A 525 -18.42 3.37 -16.64
C TYR A 525 -18.61 4.45 -15.57
N GLY A 526 -19.59 4.23 -14.69
CA GLY A 526 -19.79 5.04 -13.50
C GLY A 526 -18.63 4.93 -12.51
N THR A 527 -18.66 5.76 -11.47
CA THR A 527 -17.75 5.67 -10.32
C THR A 527 -18.37 4.81 -9.22
N ILE A 528 -17.55 4.36 -8.29
CA ILE A 528 -18.03 3.71 -7.06
C ILE A 528 -18.09 4.75 -5.94
N LEU A 529 -19.04 4.60 -5.03
CA LEU A 529 -19.07 5.31 -3.77
C LEU A 529 -18.98 4.28 -2.65
N GLY A 530 -17.85 4.30 -1.94
CA GLY A 530 -17.63 3.49 -0.74
C GLY A 530 -18.56 3.92 0.39
N GLY A 531 -18.94 2.96 1.24
CA GLY A 531 -19.81 3.20 2.38
C GLY A 531 -21.18 3.76 1.99
N SER A 532 -21.74 3.37 0.84
CA SER A 532 -23.02 3.89 0.34
C SER A 532 -23.83 2.80 -0.33
N ILE A 533 -25.16 2.95 -0.40
CA ILE A 533 -26.04 2.03 -1.13
C ILE A 533 -26.96 2.79 -2.08
N GLU A 534 -27.26 2.19 -3.23
CA GLU A 534 -28.27 2.68 -4.17
C GLU A 534 -29.66 2.21 -3.74
N LEU A 535 -30.61 3.12 -3.54
CA LEU A 535 -32.00 2.81 -3.21
C LEU A 535 -32.80 2.40 -4.45
N SER A 536 -33.99 1.86 -4.23
CA SER A 536 -34.98 1.64 -5.28
C SER A 536 -35.28 2.93 -6.04
N ASN A 537 -35.45 2.83 -7.37
CA ASN A 537 -35.97 3.95 -8.17
C ASN A 537 -37.51 3.93 -8.28
N ALA A 538 -38.20 3.07 -7.52
CA ALA A 538 -39.65 3.01 -7.51
C ALA A 538 -40.26 4.19 -6.74
N ASP A 539 -40.99 5.06 -7.44
CA ASP A 539 -41.79 6.12 -6.83
C ASP A 539 -43.15 5.58 -6.38
N ILE A 540 -43.31 5.45 -5.06
CA ILE A 540 -44.55 4.96 -4.44
C ILE A 540 -45.74 5.87 -4.76
N GLY A 541 -45.54 7.20 -4.72
CA GLY A 541 -46.62 8.16 -4.92
C GLY A 541 -47.17 8.06 -6.34
N ARG A 542 -46.28 8.04 -7.33
CA ARG A 542 -46.66 7.84 -8.73
C ARG A 542 -47.28 6.46 -8.96
N SER A 543 -46.68 5.41 -8.41
CA SER A 543 -47.17 4.03 -8.59
C SER A 543 -48.57 3.83 -7.99
N LEU A 544 -48.89 4.47 -6.86
CA LEU A 544 -50.22 4.43 -6.25
C LEU A 544 -51.28 5.14 -7.10
N VAL A 545 -50.94 6.29 -7.68
CA VAL A 545 -51.84 7.00 -8.61
C VAL A 545 -52.13 6.13 -9.84
N ASP A 546 -51.07 5.59 -10.46
CA ASP A 546 -51.20 4.71 -11.63
C ASP A 546 -51.99 3.44 -11.28
N LEU A 547 -51.84 2.91 -10.06
CA LEU A 547 -52.58 1.75 -9.56
C LEU A 547 -54.08 2.07 -9.43
N ILE A 548 -54.43 3.24 -8.91
CA ILE A 548 -55.83 3.70 -8.81
C ILE A 548 -56.44 3.84 -10.20
N VAL A 549 -55.70 4.39 -11.16
CA VAL A 549 -56.15 4.51 -12.56
C VAL A 549 -56.38 3.13 -13.18
N ALA A 550 -55.41 2.21 -13.04
CA ALA A 550 -55.52 0.85 -13.55
C ALA A 550 -56.69 0.08 -12.91
N ALA A 551 -56.90 0.21 -11.59
CA ALA A 551 -58.03 -0.39 -10.89
C ALA A 551 -59.38 0.19 -11.32
N THR A 552 -59.43 1.50 -11.60
CA THR A 552 -60.63 2.17 -12.11
C THR A 552 -60.97 1.69 -13.51
N ASN A 553 -59.97 1.57 -14.39
CA ASN A 553 -60.12 1.03 -15.74
C ASN A 553 -60.56 -0.44 -15.72
N TYR A 554 -59.99 -1.25 -14.84
CA TYR A 554 -60.39 -2.64 -14.61
C TYR A 554 -61.88 -2.73 -14.24
N ARG A 555 -62.35 -1.93 -13.27
CA ARG A 555 -63.77 -1.87 -12.87
C ARG A 555 -64.66 -1.34 -14.00
N GLY A 556 -64.18 -0.39 -14.80
CA GLY A 556 -64.87 0.13 -15.98
C GLY A 556 -65.11 -0.95 -17.03
N ASN A 557 -64.08 -1.71 -17.39
CA ASN A 557 -64.18 -2.84 -18.32
C ASN A 557 -65.11 -3.94 -17.80
N ALA A 558 -65.08 -4.24 -16.50
CA ALA A 558 -65.99 -5.20 -15.89
C ALA A 558 -67.47 -4.76 -15.99
N ARG A 559 -67.77 -3.46 -15.80
CA ARG A 559 -69.12 -2.92 -15.97
C ARG A 559 -69.64 -3.05 -17.40
N ILE A 560 -68.79 -2.90 -18.41
CA ILE A 560 -69.19 -3.09 -19.82
C ILE A 560 -69.61 -4.53 -20.07
N ILE A 561 -68.87 -5.50 -19.50
CA ILE A 561 -69.23 -6.92 -19.59
C ILE A 561 -70.62 -7.16 -18.97
N SER A 562 -70.89 -6.60 -17.78
CA SER A 562 -72.21 -6.71 -17.14
C SER A 562 -73.32 -6.06 -17.96
N ALA A 563 -73.08 -4.89 -18.57
CA ALA A 563 -74.06 -4.23 -19.43
C ALA A 563 -74.35 -5.02 -20.71
N VAL A 564 -73.33 -5.64 -21.32
CA VAL A 564 -73.54 -6.51 -22.49
C VAL A 564 -74.29 -7.78 -22.10
N GLN A 565 -74.02 -8.37 -20.94
CA GLN A 565 -74.79 -9.51 -20.42
C GLN A 565 -76.28 -9.16 -20.29
N GLN A 566 -76.61 -8.02 -19.69
CA GLN A 566 -77.99 -7.55 -19.58
C GLN A 566 -78.67 -7.40 -20.94
N LEU A 567 -77.98 -6.83 -21.94
CA LEU A 567 -78.52 -6.70 -23.30
C LEU A 567 -78.72 -8.07 -24.00
N VAL A 568 -77.83 -9.02 -23.77
CA VAL A 568 -77.97 -10.40 -24.29
C VAL A 568 -79.17 -11.10 -23.65
N ASP A 569 -79.36 -10.93 -22.34
CA ASP A 569 -80.49 -11.50 -21.61
C ASP A 569 -81.83 -10.89 -22.08
N GLU A 570 -81.89 -9.58 -22.29
CA GLU A 570 -83.06 -8.89 -22.88
C GLU A 570 -83.36 -9.38 -24.31
N LEU A 571 -82.32 -9.58 -25.14
CA LEU A 571 -82.46 -10.12 -26.49
C LEU A 571 -83.00 -11.56 -26.48
N LEU A 572 -82.53 -12.40 -25.54
CA LEU A 572 -83.03 -13.76 -25.35
C LEU A 572 -84.50 -13.78 -24.90
N LEU A 573 -84.94 -12.77 -24.14
CA LEU A 573 -86.33 -12.59 -23.73
C LEU A 573 -87.23 -12.12 -24.89
N LEU A 574 -86.73 -11.26 -25.79
CA LEU A 574 -87.43 -10.78 -26.99
C LEU A 574 -87.52 -11.83 -28.11
N GLY A 575 -86.64 -12.84 -28.10
CA GLY A 575 -86.60 -13.93 -29.07
C GLY A 575 -87.50 -15.13 -28.74
N ARG A 576 -88.28 -15.07 -27.66
CA ARG A 576 -89.35 -16.02 -27.31
C ARG A 576 -90.70 -15.41 -27.59
#